data_AF-A0A968Q1M1-F1
#
_entry.id   AF-A0A968Q1M1-F1
#
_cell.length_a   1.000
_cell.length_b   1.000
_cell.length_c   1.000
_cell.angle_alpha   90.00
_cell.angle_beta   90.00
_cell.angle_gamma   90.00
#
_symmetry.space_group_name_H-M   'P 1'
#
loop_
_entity.id
_entity.type
_entity.pdbx_description
1 polymer ?
#
loop_
_entity_poly.entity_id
_entity_poly.type
_entity_poly.pdbx_seq_one_letter_code
_entity_poly.pdbx_strand_id
1 'polypeptide(L)'
;MTAFTPELENLRATLRTGQQLMADWSGGELAVSAVPGAGKSTGMAVATAIAIAKYKLHRNQQVVIVTFTRSAASNIRKRVRDILQTMRLPQSAFTVNTLHGLAFSIASSQPALSGLGSSAVQIISEPQKQRLIRQATTQWLKENPQLYEQLVMGRGFDGEDTERMRRQTVLRTDVLPSLAKEAIAAAKSSSLMPDDLIYSDAGEILTVAAGLYAAYDRLLRAQDAIDYDDMILGALRVLENPSVRRFWQERIFAVFEDEAQDSSPLQTKLLEILADNSTISEQDSLNHPITRESHSPSLSANNLIRVGDPNQAINSTFTTADPRFFNEFCDRCQLKGRLVELDRAGRSTMPAIAAANFVLEWVNQSQYAKQEKPFRYQKIHPVDPDDPQP
;
A
#
# COMPACT_ATOMS: atom_id res chain seq x y z
N MET A 1 -25.84 -7.54 18.59
CA MET A 1 -24.42 -7.58 19.03
C MET A 1 -24.21 -8.88 19.78
N THR A 2 -23.41 -9.81 19.28
CA THR A 2 -22.97 -10.97 20.07
C THR A 2 -22.13 -10.44 21.24
N ALA A 3 -22.60 -10.64 22.46
CA ALA A 3 -21.88 -10.22 23.67
C ALA A 3 -20.46 -10.84 23.66
N PHE A 4 -19.46 -10.03 23.99
CA PHE A 4 -18.09 -10.53 24.13
C PHE A 4 -18.04 -11.56 25.26
N THR A 5 -17.20 -12.58 25.11
CA THR A 5 -16.87 -13.43 26.27
C THR A 5 -16.11 -12.56 27.30
N PRO A 6 -16.18 -12.86 28.60
CA PRO A 6 -15.47 -12.08 29.63
C PRO A 6 -13.96 -11.93 29.34
N GLU A 7 -13.36 -12.95 28.73
CA GLU A 7 -11.96 -12.96 28.29
C GLU A 7 -11.69 -11.92 27.19
N LEU A 8 -12.62 -11.76 26.24
CA LEU A 8 -12.51 -10.76 25.18
C LEU A 8 -12.79 -9.36 25.69
N GLU A 9 -13.69 -9.20 26.66
CA GLU A 9 -13.91 -7.91 27.33
C GLU A 9 -12.67 -7.46 28.08
N ASN A 10 -11.99 -8.37 28.81
CA ASN A 10 -10.74 -8.08 29.48
C ASN A 10 -9.63 -7.68 28.49
N LEU A 11 -9.50 -8.40 27.37
CA LEU A 11 -8.52 -8.06 26.34
C LEU A 11 -8.84 -6.69 25.71
N ARG A 12 -10.12 -6.43 25.40
CA ARG A 12 -10.60 -5.13 24.89
C ARG A 12 -10.31 -4.00 25.88
N ALA A 13 -10.44 -4.24 27.19
CA ALA A 13 -10.18 -3.25 28.24
C ALA A 13 -8.71 -2.81 28.33
N THR A 14 -7.76 -3.59 27.79
CA THR A 14 -6.35 -3.18 27.68
C THR A 14 -6.09 -2.10 26.61
N LEU A 15 -7.09 -1.80 25.78
CA LEU A 15 -7.00 -0.82 24.70
C LEU A 15 -7.50 0.55 25.13
N ARG A 16 -6.87 1.59 24.59
CA ARG A 16 -7.39 2.97 24.65
C ARG A 16 -8.74 3.06 23.94
N THR A 17 -9.59 4.00 24.33
CA THR A 17 -10.93 4.20 23.75
C THR A 17 -10.95 4.21 22.23
N GLY A 18 -10.04 4.96 21.58
CA GLY A 18 -9.94 4.97 20.12
C GLY A 18 -9.56 3.61 19.52
N GLN A 19 -8.67 2.86 20.18
CA GLN A 19 -8.25 1.53 19.71
C GLN A 19 -9.36 0.48 19.91
N GLN A 20 -10.22 0.64 20.93
CA GLN A 20 -11.36 -0.25 21.16
C GLN A 20 -12.32 -0.27 19.98
N LEU A 21 -12.54 0.85 19.29
CA LEU A 21 -13.40 0.91 18.10
C LEU A 21 -12.88 0.01 16.96
N MET A 22 -11.55 -0.06 16.80
CA MET A 22 -10.94 -1.00 15.84
C MET A 22 -11.10 -2.46 16.30
N ALA A 23 -11.03 -2.73 17.61
CA ALA A 23 -11.29 -4.06 18.15
C ALA A 23 -12.76 -4.50 18.05
N ASP A 24 -13.69 -3.54 18.13
CA ASP A 24 -15.13 -3.78 18.02
C ASP A 24 -15.61 -3.95 16.58
N TRP A 25 -14.70 -3.79 15.60
CA TRP A 25 -14.97 -3.95 14.19
C TRP A 25 -15.76 -5.22 13.89
N SER A 26 -16.76 -5.08 13.02
CA SER A 26 -17.74 -6.12 12.75
C SER A 26 -17.86 -6.53 11.29
N GLY A 27 -17.00 -6.00 10.43
CA GLY A 27 -17.02 -6.19 8.98
C GLY A 27 -16.98 -4.87 8.22
N GLY A 28 -16.66 -4.96 6.93
CA GLY A 28 -16.61 -3.81 6.03
C GLY A 28 -15.35 -2.97 6.14
N GLU A 29 -15.30 -1.89 5.35
CA GLU A 29 -14.18 -0.94 5.36
C GLU A 29 -14.12 -0.17 6.69
N LEU A 30 -12.93 -0.03 7.29
CA LEU A 30 -12.64 0.82 8.44
C LEU A 30 -11.34 1.59 8.22
N ALA A 31 -11.39 2.92 8.38
CA ALA A 31 -10.20 3.76 8.38
C ALA A 31 -9.77 4.05 9.82
N VAL A 32 -8.48 3.93 10.10
CA VAL A 32 -7.90 4.29 11.40
C VAL A 32 -6.82 5.33 11.17
N SER A 33 -7.17 6.60 11.39
CA SER A 33 -6.26 7.74 11.33
C SER A 33 -5.62 7.94 12.69
N ALA A 34 -4.31 7.76 12.78
CA ALA A 34 -3.62 7.66 14.05
C ALA A 34 -2.40 8.58 14.09
N VAL A 35 -2.24 9.30 15.21
CA VAL A 35 -1.08 10.17 15.42
C VAL A 35 0.18 9.37 15.79
N PRO A 36 1.38 9.98 15.74
CA PRO A 36 2.61 9.30 16.08
C PRO A 36 2.58 8.83 17.55
N GLY A 37 2.88 7.55 17.78
CA GLY A 37 2.90 7.00 19.13
C GLY A 37 1.51 6.65 19.70
N ALA A 38 0.45 6.68 18.89
CA ALA A 38 -0.91 6.32 19.34
C ALA A 38 -1.15 4.82 19.59
N GLY A 39 -0.15 3.97 19.32
CA GLY A 39 -0.23 2.53 19.56
C GLY A 39 -0.94 1.73 18.44
N LYS A 40 -0.87 2.19 17.18
CA LYS A 40 -1.40 1.53 15.97
C LYS A 40 -1.21 0.00 16.00
N SER A 41 0.04 -0.45 16.11
CA SER A 41 0.38 -1.87 16.08
C SER A 41 -0.17 -2.67 17.26
N THR A 42 -0.29 -2.07 18.45
CA THR A 42 -0.90 -2.72 19.62
C THR A 42 -2.39 -2.92 19.39
N GLY A 43 -3.09 -1.86 18.99
CA GLY A 43 -4.52 -1.94 18.68
C GLY A 43 -4.80 -2.97 17.58
N MET A 44 -4.00 -2.96 16.52
CA MET A 44 -4.20 -3.86 15.38
C MET A 44 -3.96 -5.33 15.75
N ALA A 45 -2.98 -5.60 16.63
CA ALA A 45 -2.72 -6.95 17.13
C ALA A 45 -3.88 -7.47 18.00
N VAL A 46 -4.40 -6.64 18.90
CA VAL A 46 -5.54 -7.00 19.76
C VAL A 46 -6.82 -7.15 18.93
N ALA A 47 -7.09 -6.23 18.00
CA ALA A 47 -8.24 -6.31 17.10
C ALA A 47 -8.21 -7.60 16.26
N THR A 48 -7.03 -8.02 15.80
CA THR A 48 -6.86 -9.31 15.11
C THR A 48 -7.23 -10.48 16.00
N ALA A 49 -6.71 -10.53 17.23
CA ALA A 49 -7.02 -11.62 18.16
C ALA A 49 -8.51 -11.68 18.52
N ILE A 50 -9.13 -10.51 18.73
CA ILE A 50 -10.56 -10.39 18.99
C ILE A 50 -11.38 -10.87 17.78
N ALA A 51 -11.01 -10.47 16.56
CA ALA A 51 -11.67 -10.94 15.35
C ALA A 51 -11.57 -12.47 15.21
N ILE A 52 -10.38 -13.05 15.48
CA ILE A 52 -10.18 -14.50 15.43
C ILE A 52 -11.09 -15.24 16.40
N ALA A 53 -11.19 -14.76 17.64
CA ALA A 53 -12.04 -15.37 18.64
C ALA A 53 -13.53 -15.21 18.31
N LYS A 54 -13.95 -13.98 18.00
CA LYS A 54 -15.34 -13.60 17.73
C LYS A 54 -15.92 -14.35 16.53
N TYR A 55 -15.15 -14.45 15.45
CA TYR A 55 -15.57 -15.12 14.21
C TYR A 55 -15.10 -16.57 14.09
N LYS A 56 -14.46 -17.12 15.13
CA LYS A 56 -13.94 -18.51 15.17
C LYS A 56 -13.05 -18.84 13.97
N LEU A 57 -12.17 -17.90 13.63
CA LEU A 57 -11.32 -17.96 12.45
C LEU A 57 -10.30 -19.11 12.55
N HIS A 58 -9.85 -19.58 11.38
CA HIS A 58 -8.98 -20.75 11.25
C HIS A 58 -8.14 -20.66 9.97
N ARG A 59 -7.32 -21.68 9.66
CA ARG A 59 -6.41 -21.69 8.50
C ARG A 59 -7.03 -21.37 7.14
N ASN A 60 -8.33 -21.64 6.95
CA ASN A 60 -9.05 -21.37 5.70
C ASN A 60 -9.90 -20.10 5.77
N GLN A 61 -9.78 -19.29 6.82
CA GLN A 61 -10.46 -18.00 6.99
C GLN A 61 -9.56 -17.15 7.89
N GLN A 62 -8.53 -16.55 7.29
CA GLN A 62 -7.46 -15.88 8.01
C GLN A 62 -7.64 -14.36 8.01
N VAL A 63 -7.16 -13.70 9.07
CA VAL A 63 -6.85 -12.28 9.00
C VAL A 63 -5.46 -12.12 8.37
N VAL A 64 -5.39 -11.42 7.24
CA VAL A 64 -4.12 -11.09 6.58
C VAL A 64 -3.70 -9.69 6.99
N ILE A 65 -2.56 -9.60 7.67
CA ILE A 65 -1.96 -8.32 8.03
C ILE A 65 -0.83 -8.01 7.07
N VAL A 66 -0.81 -6.79 6.53
CA VAL A 66 0.25 -6.29 5.66
C VAL A 66 0.90 -5.05 6.26
N THR A 67 2.23 -4.96 6.14
CA THR A 67 3.02 -3.83 6.65
C THR A 67 4.01 -3.34 5.61
N PHE A 68 4.53 -2.13 5.76
CA PHE A 68 5.57 -1.61 4.88
C PHE A 68 6.94 -2.30 5.08
N THR A 69 7.36 -2.52 6.34
CA THR A 69 8.69 -3.06 6.66
C THR A 69 8.64 -4.48 7.25
N ARG A 70 9.74 -5.23 7.08
CA ARG A 70 9.89 -6.57 7.68
C ARG A 70 9.96 -6.54 9.21
N SER A 71 10.52 -5.48 9.80
CA SER A 71 10.60 -5.30 11.25
C SER A 71 9.21 -5.07 11.85
N ALA A 72 8.37 -4.24 11.22
CA ALA A 72 6.96 -4.05 11.61
C ALA A 72 6.18 -5.37 11.53
N ALA A 73 6.31 -6.10 10.40
CA ALA A 73 5.69 -7.41 10.25
C ALA A 73 6.12 -8.39 11.37
N SER A 74 7.40 -8.43 11.70
CA SER A 74 7.92 -9.28 12.78
C SER A 74 7.35 -8.90 14.15
N ASN A 75 7.29 -7.61 14.45
CA ASN A 75 6.77 -7.11 15.72
C ASN A 75 5.27 -7.42 15.90
N ILE A 76 4.44 -7.11 14.89
CA ILE A 76 3.00 -7.40 14.93
C ILE A 76 2.76 -8.91 15.00
N ARG A 77 3.49 -9.71 14.20
CA ARG A 77 3.36 -11.18 14.23
C ARG A 77 3.63 -11.75 15.61
N LYS A 78 4.68 -11.27 16.28
CA LYS A 78 5.01 -11.69 17.64
C LYS A 78 3.87 -11.33 18.60
N ARG A 79 3.41 -10.08 18.61
CA ARG A 79 2.32 -9.62 19.49
C ARG A 79 1.04 -10.41 19.31
N VAL A 80 0.57 -10.60 18.07
CA VAL A 80 -0.64 -11.40 17.79
C VAL A 80 -0.44 -12.83 18.30
N ARG A 81 0.72 -13.44 18.02
CA ARG A 81 1.01 -14.81 18.46
C ARG A 81 0.97 -14.94 19.99
N ASP A 82 1.57 -14.00 20.71
CA ASP A 82 1.62 -14.01 22.17
C ASP A 82 0.19 -13.94 22.76
N ILE A 83 -0.68 -13.07 22.20
CA ILE A 83 -2.09 -12.97 22.61
C ILE A 83 -2.84 -14.28 22.31
N LEU A 84 -2.73 -14.81 21.10
CA LEU A 84 -3.42 -16.05 20.70
C LEU A 84 -2.97 -17.25 21.54
N GLN A 85 -1.69 -17.32 21.93
CA GLN A 85 -1.18 -18.37 22.82
C GLN A 85 -1.81 -18.30 24.20
N THR A 86 -1.84 -17.12 24.82
CA THR A 86 -2.47 -16.91 26.13
C THR A 86 -3.96 -17.28 26.10
N MET A 87 -4.66 -16.94 25.01
CA MET A 87 -6.08 -17.25 24.84
C MET A 87 -6.36 -18.66 24.28
N ARG A 88 -5.33 -19.47 24.00
CA ARG A 88 -5.45 -20.81 23.38
C ARG A 88 -6.22 -20.82 22.06
N LEU A 89 -6.03 -19.77 21.25
CA LEU A 89 -6.68 -19.60 19.95
C LEU A 89 -5.80 -20.13 18.79
N PRO A 90 -6.39 -20.45 17.63
CA PRO A 90 -5.65 -20.99 16.49
C PRO A 90 -4.64 -19.99 15.92
N GLN A 91 -3.35 -20.29 16.05
CA GLN A 91 -2.26 -19.46 15.47
C GLN A 91 -2.23 -19.51 13.94
N SER A 92 -2.92 -20.46 13.32
CA SER A 92 -3.08 -20.55 11.86
C SER A 92 -4.17 -19.63 11.31
N ALA A 93 -4.92 -18.93 12.17
CA ALA A 93 -6.00 -18.03 11.76
C ALA A 93 -5.52 -16.63 11.31
N PHE A 94 -4.20 -16.40 11.23
CA PHE A 94 -3.66 -15.14 10.73
C PHE A 94 -2.35 -15.32 9.98
N THR A 95 -2.05 -14.35 9.13
CA THR A 95 -0.72 -14.18 8.55
C THR A 95 -0.30 -12.72 8.66
N VAL A 96 1.01 -12.49 8.69
CA VAL A 96 1.59 -11.14 8.65
C VAL A 96 2.67 -11.14 7.59
N ASN A 97 2.60 -10.21 6.64
CA ASN A 97 3.54 -10.11 5.53
C ASN A 97 3.93 -8.65 5.31
N THR A 98 5.02 -8.41 4.59
CA THR A 98 5.12 -7.13 3.89
C THR A 98 4.20 -7.15 2.67
N LEU A 99 3.77 -5.98 2.18
CA LEU A 99 2.97 -5.88 0.95
C LEU A 99 3.61 -6.64 -0.22
N HIS A 100 4.89 -6.36 -0.49
CA HIS A 100 5.66 -7.05 -1.51
C HIS A 100 5.78 -8.56 -1.23
N GLY A 101 5.95 -8.97 0.02
CA GLY A 101 6.04 -10.38 0.39
C GLY A 101 4.75 -11.16 0.11
N LEU A 102 3.59 -10.56 0.43
CA LEU A 102 2.28 -11.12 0.09
C LEU A 102 2.10 -11.21 -1.42
N ALA A 103 2.38 -10.13 -2.14
CA ALA A 103 2.24 -10.09 -3.60
C ALA A 103 3.12 -11.14 -4.27
N PHE A 104 4.38 -11.28 -3.86
CA PHE A 104 5.27 -12.30 -4.40
C PHE A 104 4.81 -13.72 -4.09
N SER A 105 4.25 -13.96 -2.90
CA SER A 105 3.64 -15.26 -2.57
C SER A 105 2.46 -15.60 -3.48
N ILE A 106 1.63 -14.61 -3.82
CA ILE A 106 0.50 -14.80 -4.76
C ILE A 106 1.03 -15.02 -6.17
N ALA A 107 1.93 -14.17 -6.64
CA ALA A 107 2.52 -14.26 -7.98
C ALA A 107 3.25 -15.60 -8.21
N SER A 108 4.00 -16.07 -7.21
CA SER A 108 4.74 -17.33 -7.27
C SER A 108 3.84 -18.56 -7.17
N SER A 109 2.60 -18.43 -6.70
CA SER A 109 1.65 -19.55 -6.64
C SER A 109 1.17 -20.01 -8.02
N GLN A 110 1.23 -19.11 -9.02
CA GLN A 110 0.83 -19.38 -10.40
C GLN A 110 1.82 -18.74 -11.39
N PRO A 111 3.04 -19.29 -11.55
CA PRO A 111 4.07 -18.68 -12.42
C PRO A 111 3.61 -18.47 -13.87
N ALA A 112 2.81 -19.40 -14.40
CA ALA A 112 2.27 -19.30 -15.75
C ALA A 112 1.33 -18.10 -15.94
N LEU A 113 0.62 -17.67 -14.88
CA LEU A 113 -0.29 -16.52 -14.92
C LEU A 113 0.40 -15.21 -14.52
N SER A 114 1.37 -15.28 -13.62
CA SER A 114 2.01 -14.07 -13.09
C SER A 114 2.89 -13.37 -14.11
N GLY A 115 3.38 -14.09 -15.14
CA GLY A 115 4.33 -13.55 -16.11
C GLY A 115 5.69 -13.18 -15.51
N LEU A 116 5.91 -13.46 -14.23
CA LEU A 116 7.23 -13.51 -13.63
C LEU A 116 7.80 -14.86 -14.07
N GLY A 117 9.03 -14.89 -14.57
CA GLY A 117 9.65 -16.11 -15.12
C GLY A 117 9.72 -17.30 -14.13
N SER A 118 10.53 -18.30 -14.45
CA SER A 118 10.75 -19.47 -13.58
C SER A 118 11.01 -19.10 -12.12
N SER A 119 10.63 -19.98 -11.18
CA SER A 119 10.57 -19.76 -9.72
C SER A 119 11.84 -19.26 -9.00
N ALA A 120 12.95 -19.05 -9.71
CA ALA A 120 14.22 -18.52 -9.20
C ALA A 120 14.51 -17.07 -9.66
N VAL A 121 13.46 -16.25 -9.82
CA VAL A 121 13.60 -14.85 -10.26
C VAL A 121 14.40 -14.03 -9.24
N GLN A 122 15.36 -13.24 -9.71
CA GLN A 122 16.12 -12.32 -8.88
C GLN A 122 15.31 -11.04 -8.60
N ILE A 123 15.08 -10.71 -7.32
CA ILE A 123 14.49 -9.42 -6.94
C ILE A 123 15.58 -8.37 -6.88
N ILE A 124 15.44 -7.28 -7.64
CA ILE A 124 16.41 -6.18 -7.62
C ILE A 124 16.05 -5.11 -6.59
N SER A 125 17.08 -4.58 -5.95
CA SER A 125 16.97 -3.44 -5.03
C SER A 125 16.90 -2.11 -5.79
N GLU A 126 16.49 -1.04 -5.09
CA GLU A 126 16.39 0.31 -5.69
C GLU A 126 17.71 0.82 -6.30
N PRO A 127 18.90 0.65 -5.68
CA PRO A 127 20.17 1.01 -6.32
C PRO A 127 20.46 0.21 -7.60
N GLN A 128 20.06 -1.07 -7.64
CA GLN A 128 20.19 -1.91 -8.83
C GLN A 128 19.22 -1.44 -9.93
N LYS A 129 17.98 -1.09 -9.58
CA LYS A 129 16.99 -0.49 -10.50
C LYS A 129 17.54 0.78 -11.14
N GLN A 130 18.11 1.70 -10.35
CA GLN A 130 18.73 2.92 -10.87
C GLN A 130 19.91 2.62 -11.82
N ARG A 131 20.72 1.60 -11.52
CA ARG A 131 21.81 1.18 -12.41
C ARG A 131 21.28 0.65 -13.74
N LEU A 132 20.23 -0.18 -13.72
CA LEU A 132 19.59 -0.70 -14.92
C LEU A 132 18.93 0.42 -15.74
N ILE A 133 18.31 1.42 -15.11
CA ILE A 133 17.74 2.58 -15.81
C ILE A 133 18.83 3.33 -16.59
N ARG A 134 20.01 3.54 -15.99
CA ARG A 134 21.15 4.18 -16.69
C ARG A 134 21.69 3.33 -17.85
N GLN A 135 21.70 2.00 -17.69
CA GLN A 135 22.06 1.07 -18.76
C GLN A 135 21.03 1.08 -19.89
N ALA A 136 19.74 1.03 -19.56
CA ALA A 136 18.61 1.11 -20.50
C ALA A 136 18.67 2.42 -21.29
N THR A 137 18.94 3.54 -20.63
CA THR A 137 19.14 4.83 -21.28
C THR A 137 20.29 4.77 -22.28
N THR A 138 21.44 4.22 -21.88
CA THR A 138 22.61 4.08 -22.77
C THR A 138 22.31 3.18 -23.97
N GLN A 139 21.54 2.11 -23.78
CA GLN A 139 21.13 1.21 -24.86
C GLN A 139 20.13 1.90 -25.81
N TRP A 140 19.11 2.57 -25.27
CA TRP A 140 18.11 3.30 -26.05
C TRP A 140 18.75 4.37 -26.94
N LEU A 141 19.74 5.11 -26.42
CA LEU A 141 20.51 6.10 -27.18
C LEU A 141 21.20 5.51 -28.41
N LYS A 142 21.72 4.28 -28.30
CA LYS A 142 22.40 3.59 -29.42
C LYS A 142 21.40 3.07 -30.44
N GLU A 143 20.24 2.61 -30.00
CA GLU A 143 19.18 2.07 -30.85
C GLU A 143 18.38 3.18 -31.57
N ASN A 144 18.38 4.41 -31.04
CA ASN A 144 17.56 5.51 -31.53
C ASN A 144 18.42 6.77 -31.85
N PRO A 145 19.45 6.67 -32.71
CA PRO A 145 20.39 7.77 -32.94
C PRO A 145 19.71 9.02 -33.55
N GLN A 146 18.70 8.83 -34.41
CA GLN A 146 17.99 9.94 -35.04
C GLN A 146 17.15 10.74 -34.03
N LEU A 147 16.36 10.05 -33.19
CA LEU A 147 15.57 10.70 -32.13
C LEU A 147 16.48 11.36 -31.10
N TYR A 148 17.59 10.72 -30.74
CA TYR A 148 18.55 11.33 -29.82
C TYR A 148 19.16 12.62 -30.39
N GLU A 149 19.56 12.61 -31.66
CA GLU A 149 20.09 13.82 -32.31
C GLU A 149 19.05 14.94 -32.34
N GLN A 150 17.78 14.63 -32.61
CA GLN A 150 16.69 15.60 -32.53
C GLN A 150 16.54 16.20 -31.12
N LEU A 151 16.66 15.38 -30.07
CA LEU A 151 16.62 15.87 -28.68
C LEU A 151 17.82 16.77 -28.35
N VAL A 152 19.01 16.46 -28.87
CA VAL A 152 20.21 17.29 -28.69
C VAL A 152 20.04 18.65 -29.38
N MET A 153 19.52 18.65 -30.61
CA MET A 153 19.27 19.87 -31.38
C MET A 153 18.14 20.71 -30.76
N GLY A 154 17.10 20.07 -30.22
CA GLY A 154 15.99 20.75 -29.56
C GLY A 154 15.33 21.83 -30.43
N ARG A 155 14.67 22.81 -29.78
CA ARG A 155 14.08 23.98 -30.45
C ARG A 155 14.99 25.19 -30.24
N GLY A 156 15.81 25.53 -31.23
CA GLY A 156 16.76 26.65 -31.15
C GLY A 156 18.15 26.23 -30.70
N PHE A 157 18.88 25.56 -31.59
CA PHE A 157 20.31 25.29 -31.43
C PHE A 157 21.08 26.13 -32.45
N ASP A 158 22.05 26.89 -31.95
CA ASP A 158 22.88 27.83 -32.71
C ASP A 158 24.07 27.16 -33.40
N GLY A 159 24.26 25.85 -33.18
CA GLY A 159 25.37 25.10 -33.79
C GLY A 159 26.62 25.01 -32.91
N GLU A 160 26.65 25.64 -31.73
CA GLU A 160 27.88 25.67 -30.92
C GLU A 160 28.21 24.28 -30.34
N ASP A 161 29.42 23.80 -30.64
CA ASP A 161 29.90 22.47 -30.20
C ASP A 161 29.92 22.34 -28.66
N THR A 162 30.22 23.42 -27.93
CA THR A 162 30.20 23.43 -26.46
C THR A 162 28.80 23.15 -25.93
N GLU A 163 27.79 23.82 -26.49
CA GLU A 163 26.40 23.63 -26.10
C GLU A 163 25.90 22.25 -26.51
N ARG A 164 26.30 21.74 -27.69
CA ARG A 164 26.01 20.38 -28.13
C ARG A 164 26.51 19.34 -27.13
N MET A 165 27.78 19.42 -26.74
CA MET A 165 28.39 18.51 -25.76
C MET A 165 27.71 18.60 -24.39
N ARG A 166 27.35 19.81 -23.96
CA ARG A 166 26.62 20.02 -22.71
C ARG A 166 25.25 19.34 -22.75
N ARG A 167 24.46 19.55 -23.82
CA ARG A 167 23.14 18.92 -24.00
C ARG A 167 23.23 17.40 -24.06
N GLN A 168 24.19 16.85 -24.82
CA GLN A 168 24.43 15.42 -24.87
C GLN A 168 24.72 14.84 -23.48
N THR A 169 25.56 15.53 -22.70
CA THR A 169 25.90 15.10 -21.33
C THR A 169 24.66 15.13 -20.44
N VAL A 170 23.96 16.26 -20.38
CA VAL A 170 22.77 16.46 -19.53
C VAL A 170 21.65 15.47 -19.88
N LEU A 171 21.37 15.27 -21.18
CA LEU A 171 20.37 14.31 -21.63
C LEU A 171 20.71 12.90 -21.16
N ARG A 172 21.96 12.47 -21.33
CA ARG A 172 22.41 11.12 -21.00
C ARG A 172 22.50 10.87 -19.49
N THR A 173 22.95 11.84 -18.70
CA THR A 173 23.27 11.60 -17.28
C THR A 173 22.14 11.94 -16.32
N ASP A 174 21.22 12.81 -16.74
CA ASP A 174 20.19 13.38 -15.88
C ASP A 174 18.78 13.29 -16.50
N VAL A 175 18.51 13.97 -17.62
CA VAL A 175 17.14 14.11 -18.15
C VAL A 175 16.52 12.77 -18.57
N LEU A 176 17.20 11.98 -19.40
CA LEU A 176 16.65 10.70 -19.87
C LEU A 176 16.57 9.63 -18.78
N PRO A 177 17.58 9.46 -17.90
CA PRO A 177 17.44 8.55 -16.76
C PRO A 177 16.31 8.96 -15.80
N SER A 178 16.13 10.26 -15.55
CA SER A 178 15.04 10.77 -14.71
C SER A 178 13.68 10.55 -15.38
N LEU A 179 13.56 10.85 -16.68
CA LEU A 179 12.36 10.55 -17.46
C LEU A 179 12.03 9.06 -17.43
N ALA A 180 13.02 8.19 -17.66
CA ALA A 180 12.85 6.75 -17.60
C ALA A 180 12.34 6.29 -16.23
N LYS A 181 12.96 6.78 -15.14
CA LYS A 181 12.54 6.45 -13.78
C LYS A 181 11.07 6.80 -13.55
N GLU A 182 10.67 8.04 -13.84
CA GLU A 182 9.31 8.51 -13.61
C GLU A 182 8.30 7.81 -14.54
N ALA A 183 8.64 7.64 -15.82
CA ALA A 183 7.78 6.95 -16.79
C ALA A 183 7.55 5.49 -16.42
N ILE A 184 8.61 4.76 -16.04
CA ILE A 184 8.50 3.36 -15.62
C ILE A 184 7.61 3.25 -14.38
N ALA A 185 7.85 4.10 -13.37
CA ALA A 185 7.09 4.11 -12.14
C ALA A 185 5.60 4.41 -12.38
N ALA A 186 5.30 5.46 -13.16
CA ALA A 186 3.93 5.87 -13.48
C ALA A 186 3.20 4.83 -14.35
N ALA A 187 3.87 4.29 -15.38
CA ALA A 187 3.31 3.26 -16.26
C ALA A 187 2.99 1.99 -15.48
N LYS A 188 3.95 1.47 -14.70
CA LYS A 188 3.72 0.30 -13.86
C LYS A 188 2.60 0.54 -12.86
N SER A 189 2.59 1.69 -12.18
CA SER A 189 1.52 2.07 -11.23
C SER A 189 0.12 2.04 -11.87
N SER A 190 0.04 2.31 -13.17
CA SER A 190 -1.18 2.28 -13.97
C SER A 190 -1.43 0.93 -14.66
N SER A 191 -0.60 -0.09 -14.40
CA SER A 191 -0.61 -1.39 -15.08
C SER A 191 -0.40 -1.31 -16.60
N LEU A 192 0.33 -0.30 -17.08
CA LEU A 192 0.62 -0.08 -18.50
C LEU A 192 1.96 -0.71 -18.89
N MET A 193 1.99 -1.35 -20.06
CA MET A 193 3.17 -1.86 -20.73
C MET A 193 3.81 -0.77 -21.62
N PRO A 194 5.06 -0.94 -22.08
CA PRO A 194 5.70 0.05 -22.95
C PRO A 194 4.88 0.42 -24.20
N ASP A 195 4.23 -0.56 -24.83
CA ASP A 195 3.43 -0.35 -26.04
C ASP A 195 2.14 0.45 -25.76
N ASP A 196 1.59 0.36 -24.54
CA ASP A 196 0.39 1.12 -24.13
C ASP A 196 0.65 2.63 -24.02
N LEU A 197 1.92 3.03 -23.91
CA LEU A 197 2.32 4.45 -23.89
C LEU A 197 2.30 5.07 -25.30
N ILE A 198 2.22 4.25 -26.35
CA ILE A 198 2.22 4.68 -27.75
C ILE A 198 0.78 4.58 -28.29
N TYR A 199 0.04 5.70 -28.25
CA TYR A 199 -1.30 5.83 -28.81
C TYR A 199 -1.37 6.93 -29.88
N SER A 200 -2.48 6.99 -30.63
CA SER A 200 -2.72 8.08 -31.59
C SER A 200 -2.80 9.40 -30.83
N ASP A 201 -1.80 10.27 -31.01
CA ASP A 201 -1.54 11.53 -30.27
C ASP A 201 -0.52 11.45 -29.13
N ALA A 202 0.17 10.32 -28.95
CA ALA A 202 1.32 10.27 -28.05
C ALA A 202 2.38 11.27 -28.51
N GLY A 203 2.61 12.31 -27.70
CA GLY A 203 3.65 13.30 -27.96
C GLY A 203 5.06 12.68 -27.92
N GLU A 204 6.04 13.39 -28.50
CA GLU A 204 7.44 12.94 -28.62
C GLU A 204 8.03 12.40 -27.30
N ILE A 205 7.68 13.02 -26.16
CA ILE A 205 8.13 12.61 -24.82
C ILE A 205 7.61 11.20 -24.46
N LEU A 206 6.35 10.89 -24.77
CA LEU A 206 5.76 9.58 -24.49
C LEU A 206 6.39 8.49 -25.36
N THR A 207 6.71 8.79 -26.62
CA THR A 207 7.46 7.87 -27.49
C THR A 207 8.85 7.57 -26.93
N VAL A 208 9.58 8.59 -26.46
CA VAL A 208 10.88 8.41 -25.82
C VAL A 208 10.75 7.60 -24.52
N ALA A 209 9.76 7.93 -23.68
CA ALA A 209 9.46 7.23 -22.43
C ALA A 209 9.14 5.75 -22.67
N ALA A 210 8.32 5.44 -23.68
CA ALA A 210 8.00 4.07 -24.10
C ALA A 210 9.25 3.29 -24.49
N GLY A 211 10.13 3.89 -25.30
CA GLY A 211 11.39 3.27 -25.71
C GLY A 211 12.36 3.03 -24.54
N LEU A 212 12.46 3.98 -23.61
CA LEU A 212 13.27 3.84 -22.40
C LEU A 212 12.74 2.73 -21.47
N TYR A 213 11.42 2.67 -21.29
CA TYR A 213 10.77 1.61 -20.52
C TYR A 213 10.98 0.24 -21.19
N ALA A 214 10.77 0.14 -22.50
CA ALA A 214 11.02 -1.10 -23.24
C ALA A 214 12.47 -1.58 -23.11
N ALA A 215 13.44 -0.67 -23.18
CA ALA A 215 14.85 -1.00 -22.97
C ALA A 215 15.12 -1.50 -21.55
N TYR A 216 14.53 -0.87 -20.53
CA TYR A 216 14.64 -1.32 -19.14
C TYR A 216 14.03 -2.70 -18.92
N ASP A 217 12.84 -2.94 -19.45
CA ASP A 217 12.13 -4.21 -19.31
C ASP A 217 12.89 -5.36 -20.01
N ARG A 218 13.49 -5.10 -21.18
CA ARG A 218 14.39 -6.08 -21.83
C ARG A 218 15.61 -6.41 -20.97
N LEU A 219 16.22 -5.43 -20.30
CA LEU A 219 17.36 -5.67 -19.42
C LEU A 219 16.98 -6.46 -18.16
N LEU A 220 15.82 -6.20 -17.57
CA LEU A 220 15.27 -6.99 -16.46
C LEU A 220 15.10 -8.46 -16.87
N ARG A 221 14.40 -8.68 -17.99
CA ARG A 221 14.13 -10.03 -18.52
C ARG A 221 15.41 -10.78 -18.87
N ALA A 222 16.39 -10.10 -19.46
CA ALA A 222 17.69 -10.71 -19.80
C ALA A 222 18.50 -11.16 -18.58
N GLN A 223 18.16 -10.66 -17.38
CA GLN A 223 18.80 -11.03 -16.11
C GLN A 223 17.92 -11.96 -15.26
N ASP A 224 16.80 -12.46 -15.81
CA ASP A 224 15.77 -13.18 -15.04
C ASP A 224 15.42 -12.45 -13.73
N ALA A 225 15.29 -11.13 -13.83
CA ALA A 225 15.13 -10.23 -12.70
C ALA A 225 13.79 -9.51 -12.72
N ILE A 226 13.28 -9.18 -11.53
CA ILE A 226 12.07 -8.39 -11.32
C ILE A 226 12.32 -7.30 -10.28
N ASP A 227 11.61 -6.18 -10.40
CA ASP A 227 11.58 -5.16 -9.35
C ASP A 227 10.38 -5.34 -8.41
N TYR A 228 10.24 -4.44 -7.44
CA TYR A 228 9.15 -4.47 -6.47
C TYR A 228 7.77 -4.24 -7.10
N ASP A 229 7.68 -3.43 -8.16
CA ASP A 229 6.42 -3.15 -8.84
C ASP A 229 5.95 -4.40 -9.60
N ASP A 230 6.88 -5.14 -10.21
CA ASP A 230 6.61 -6.41 -10.91
C ASP A 230 6.03 -7.47 -9.97
N MET A 231 6.42 -7.49 -8.69
CA MET A 231 5.84 -8.40 -7.69
C MET A 231 4.34 -8.13 -7.49
N ILE A 232 3.95 -6.83 -7.42
CA ILE A 232 2.55 -6.43 -7.27
C ILE A 232 1.77 -6.71 -8.55
N LEU A 233 2.31 -6.31 -9.71
CA LEU A 233 1.68 -6.55 -11.01
C LEU A 233 1.51 -8.04 -11.31
N GLY A 234 2.50 -8.87 -10.98
CA GLY A 234 2.41 -10.32 -11.10
C GLY A 234 1.29 -10.90 -10.24
N ALA A 235 1.12 -10.40 -9.00
CA ALA A 235 0.01 -10.82 -8.14
C ALA A 235 -1.35 -10.42 -8.72
N LEU A 236 -1.47 -9.19 -9.23
CA LEU A 236 -2.69 -8.70 -9.87
C LEU A 236 -3.06 -9.54 -11.10
N ARG A 237 -2.10 -9.86 -11.98
CA ARG A 237 -2.30 -10.75 -13.13
C ARG A 237 -2.77 -12.14 -12.71
N VAL A 238 -2.18 -12.73 -11.66
CA VAL A 238 -2.65 -14.01 -11.11
C VAL A 238 -4.12 -13.91 -10.66
N LEU A 239 -4.49 -12.81 -10.02
CA LEU A 239 -5.84 -12.57 -9.54
C LEU A 239 -6.81 -12.13 -10.64
N GLU A 240 -6.39 -11.88 -11.88
CA GLU A 240 -7.32 -11.72 -13.02
C GLU A 240 -8.04 -13.03 -13.31
N ASN A 241 -7.42 -14.18 -13.03
CA ASN A 241 -8.09 -15.48 -13.12
C ASN A 241 -9.14 -15.62 -12.00
N PRO A 242 -10.45 -15.73 -12.32
CA PRO A 242 -11.51 -15.73 -11.32
C PRO A 242 -11.43 -16.89 -10.32
N SER A 243 -11.01 -18.08 -10.77
CA SER A 243 -10.88 -19.27 -9.91
C SER A 243 -9.76 -19.11 -8.90
N VAL A 244 -8.61 -18.56 -9.32
CA VAL A 244 -7.49 -18.29 -8.42
C VAL A 244 -7.82 -17.14 -7.46
N ARG A 245 -8.46 -16.07 -7.96
CA ARG A 245 -8.95 -14.98 -7.10
C ARG A 245 -9.86 -15.50 -6.00
N ARG A 246 -10.86 -16.31 -6.36
CA ARG A 246 -11.80 -16.90 -5.41
C ARG A 246 -11.09 -17.78 -4.38
N PHE A 247 -10.12 -18.60 -4.81
CA PHE A 247 -9.31 -19.41 -3.89
C PHE A 247 -8.62 -18.57 -2.79
N TRP A 248 -8.11 -17.39 -3.14
CA TRP A 248 -7.51 -16.46 -2.18
C TRP A 248 -8.58 -15.76 -1.32
N GLN A 249 -9.62 -15.19 -1.93
CA GLN A 249 -10.70 -14.49 -1.23
C GLN A 249 -11.40 -15.39 -0.20
N GLU A 250 -11.68 -16.66 -0.52
CA GLU A 250 -12.29 -17.62 0.41
C GLU A 250 -11.43 -17.88 1.65
N ARG A 251 -10.10 -17.75 1.52
CA ARG A 251 -9.14 -17.97 2.62
C ARG A 251 -8.90 -16.73 3.45
N ILE A 252 -9.26 -15.56 2.95
CA ILE A 252 -9.00 -14.27 3.58
C ILE A 252 -10.32 -13.75 4.14
N PHE A 253 -10.45 -13.79 5.47
CA PHE A 253 -11.60 -13.22 6.14
C PHE A 253 -11.56 -11.69 6.13
N ALA A 254 -10.38 -11.12 6.35
CA ALA A 254 -10.16 -9.67 6.39
C ALA A 254 -8.70 -9.32 6.08
N VAL A 255 -8.49 -8.11 5.55
CA VAL A 255 -7.17 -7.54 5.30
C VAL A 255 -6.96 -6.32 6.19
N PHE A 256 -5.89 -6.33 6.98
CA PHE A 256 -5.48 -5.22 7.84
C PHE A 256 -4.17 -4.65 7.32
N GLU A 257 -4.18 -3.38 6.94
CA GLU A 257 -3.01 -2.66 6.43
C GLU A 257 -2.45 -1.71 7.50
N ASP A 258 -1.15 -1.80 7.75
CA ASP A 258 -0.37 -0.85 8.56
C ASP A 258 0.43 0.10 7.64
N GLU A 259 0.59 1.35 8.08
CA GLU A 259 1.20 2.44 7.32
C GLU A 259 0.52 2.69 5.96
N ALA A 260 -0.80 2.72 5.95
CA ALA A 260 -1.63 2.91 4.76
C ALA A 260 -1.32 4.20 3.98
N GLN A 261 -0.78 5.24 4.64
CA GLN A 261 -0.36 6.49 4.00
C GLN A 261 0.80 6.32 3.00
N ASP A 262 1.57 5.23 3.11
CA ASP A 262 2.74 4.95 2.28
C ASP A 262 2.45 3.91 1.18
N SER A 263 1.17 3.62 0.93
CA SER A 263 0.76 2.62 -0.05
C SER A 263 0.53 3.23 -1.43
N SER A 264 0.93 2.49 -2.47
CA SER A 264 0.71 2.88 -3.86
C SER A 264 -0.69 2.50 -4.36
N PRO A 265 -1.14 3.03 -5.52
CA PRO A 265 -2.40 2.62 -6.15
C PRO A 265 -2.49 1.12 -6.40
N LEU A 266 -1.42 0.50 -6.91
CA LEU A 266 -1.39 -0.94 -7.18
C LEU A 266 -1.52 -1.77 -5.91
N GLN A 267 -0.83 -1.36 -4.83
CA GLN A 267 -0.89 -2.03 -3.55
C GLN A 267 -2.31 -1.94 -2.99
N THR A 268 -2.91 -0.76 -3.03
CA THR A 268 -4.31 -0.54 -2.61
C THR A 268 -5.26 -1.44 -3.42
N LYS A 269 -5.14 -1.47 -4.75
CA LYS A 269 -5.94 -2.33 -5.64
C LYS A 269 -5.80 -3.81 -5.29
N LEU A 270 -4.58 -4.28 -5.02
CA LEU A 270 -4.33 -5.66 -4.60
C LEU A 270 -5.06 -5.98 -3.29
N LEU A 271 -4.97 -5.10 -2.28
CA LEU A 271 -5.63 -5.32 -1.00
C LEU A 271 -7.16 -5.28 -1.11
N GLU A 272 -7.72 -4.37 -1.91
CA GLU A 272 -9.16 -4.29 -2.16
C GLU A 272 -9.68 -5.57 -2.83
N ILE A 273 -8.98 -6.12 -3.83
CA ILE A 273 -9.34 -7.40 -4.44
C ILE A 273 -9.30 -8.53 -3.42
N LEU A 274 -8.29 -8.59 -2.56
CA LEU A 274 -8.16 -9.65 -1.55
C LEU A 274 -9.18 -9.54 -0.42
N ALA A 275 -9.61 -8.32 -0.09
CA ALA A 275 -10.58 -8.04 0.98
C ALA A 275 -12.04 -8.19 0.52
N ASP A 276 -12.28 -8.23 -0.79
CA ASP A 276 -13.62 -8.35 -1.37
C ASP A 276 -14.23 -9.74 -1.10
N ASN A 277 -15.42 -9.71 -0.49
CA ASN A 277 -16.23 -10.86 -0.09
C ASN A 277 -17.60 -10.91 -0.77
N SER A 278 -17.86 -10.05 -1.77
CA SER A 278 -19.11 -10.02 -2.53
C SER A 278 -19.47 -11.38 -3.13
N THR A 279 -18.46 -12.10 -3.63
CA THR A 279 -18.63 -13.41 -4.29
C THR A 279 -19.06 -14.54 -3.35
N ILE A 280 -18.80 -14.41 -2.04
CA ILE A 280 -19.23 -15.40 -1.03
C ILE A 280 -20.72 -15.24 -0.74
N SER A 281 -21.23 -14.00 -0.80
CA SER A 281 -22.62 -13.67 -0.44
C SER A 281 -23.67 -14.23 -1.42
N GLU A 282 -23.30 -14.42 -2.69
CA GLU A 282 -24.21 -14.94 -3.72
C GLU A 282 -24.45 -16.46 -3.60
N GLN A 283 -23.45 -17.25 -3.19
CA GLN A 283 -23.57 -18.71 -3.10
C GLN A 283 -24.16 -19.18 -1.77
N ASP A 284 -23.88 -18.49 -0.65
CA ASP A 284 -24.54 -18.77 0.63
C ASP A 284 -26.06 -18.55 0.55
N SER A 285 -26.48 -17.55 -0.24
CA SER A 285 -27.89 -17.26 -0.49
C SER A 285 -28.63 -18.37 -1.26
N LEU A 286 -27.91 -19.18 -2.05
CA LEU A 286 -28.47 -20.29 -2.82
C LEU A 286 -28.48 -21.62 -2.03
N ASN A 287 -27.54 -21.80 -1.09
CA ASN A 287 -27.37 -23.07 -0.37
C ASN A 287 -27.94 -23.07 1.07
N HIS A 288 -28.25 -21.91 1.66
CA HIS A 288 -28.83 -21.85 3.02
C HIS A 288 -29.84 -20.69 3.17
N PRO A 289 -31.16 -20.92 3.01
CA PRO A 289 -32.18 -19.87 3.07
C PRO A 289 -32.56 -19.49 4.51
N ILE A 290 -31.59 -19.37 5.42
CA ILE A 290 -31.85 -18.91 6.80
C ILE A 290 -31.49 -17.43 6.92
N THR A 291 -32.55 -16.63 6.86
CA THR A 291 -32.75 -15.30 7.45
C THR A 291 -31.54 -14.70 8.18
N ARG A 292 -30.67 -14.01 7.43
CA ARG A 292 -30.04 -12.80 7.97
C ARG A 292 -31.11 -11.73 7.96
N GLU A 293 -31.65 -11.40 9.14
CA GLU A 293 -32.66 -10.37 9.29
C GLU A 293 -32.26 -9.09 8.54
N SER A 294 -33.19 -8.66 7.70
CA SER A 294 -33.10 -7.62 6.70
C SER A 294 -33.14 -6.24 7.33
N HIS A 295 -32.09 -5.85 8.06
CA HIS A 295 -31.85 -4.47 8.46
C HIS A 295 -30.35 -4.18 8.51
N SER A 296 -29.73 -3.89 7.36
CA SER A 296 -28.51 -3.06 7.31
C SER A 296 -28.33 -2.45 5.91
N PRO A 297 -28.13 -1.12 5.81
CA PRO A 297 -27.96 -0.42 4.54
C PRO A 297 -26.64 -0.85 3.90
N SER A 298 -26.65 -1.12 2.58
CA SER A 298 -25.50 -1.42 1.72
C SER A 298 -24.23 -1.90 2.46
N LEU A 299 -24.22 -3.16 2.89
CA LEU A 299 -23.03 -3.78 3.48
C LEU A 299 -21.89 -3.67 2.46
N SER A 300 -20.89 -2.84 2.76
CA SER A 300 -19.67 -2.73 1.96
C SER A 300 -19.06 -4.12 1.77
N ALA A 301 -18.90 -4.55 0.53
CA ALA A 301 -18.41 -5.87 0.13
C ALA A 301 -16.96 -6.19 0.56
N ASN A 302 -16.25 -5.29 1.24
CA ASN A 302 -14.81 -5.43 1.49
C ASN A 302 -14.51 -5.41 2.99
N ASN A 303 -13.93 -6.49 3.52
CA ASN A 303 -13.41 -6.55 4.88
C ASN A 303 -11.98 -6.00 4.95
N LEU A 304 -11.86 -4.68 4.94
CA LEU A 304 -10.59 -3.98 4.85
C LEU A 304 -10.43 -2.96 5.98
N ILE A 305 -9.41 -3.12 6.82
CA ILE A 305 -9.00 -2.09 7.78
C ILE A 305 -7.70 -1.46 7.29
N ARG A 306 -7.68 -0.14 7.15
CA ARG A 306 -6.46 0.62 6.79
C ARG A 306 -6.06 1.52 7.95
N VAL A 307 -4.87 1.30 8.48
CA VAL A 307 -4.31 2.01 9.63
C VAL A 307 -3.11 2.83 9.17
N GLY A 308 -3.09 4.11 9.50
CA GLY A 308 -2.02 5.00 9.08
C GLY A 308 -2.04 6.35 9.77
N ASP A 309 -0.99 7.12 9.55
CA ASP A 309 -0.91 8.52 9.94
C ASP A 309 -0.88 9.38 8.67
N PRO A 310 -1.97 10.10 8.34
CA PRO A 310 -2.01 10.92 7.12
C PRO A 310 -0.92 11.99 7.05
N ASN A 311 -0.37 12.40 8.20
CA ASN A 311 0.66 13.43 8.30
C ASN A 311 2.08 12.85 8.35
N GLN A 312 2.27 11.52 8.25
CA GLN A 312 3.59 10.86 8.20
C GLN A 312 3.93 10.22 6.84
N ALA A 313 3.21 10.57 5.77
CA ALA A 313 3.57 10.11 4.44
C ALA A 313 4.86 10.80 3.96
N ILE A 314 5.97 10.06 4.00
CA ILE A 314 7.31 10.59 3.64
C ILE A 314 7.93 9.87 2.43
N ASN A 315 7.29 8.81 1.92
CA ASN A 315 7.84 8.00 0.85
C ASN A 315 7.47 8.47 -0.57
N SER A 316 6.55 9.43 -0.71
CA SER A 316 6.04 9.90 -2.01
C SER A 316 7.09 10.48 -2.96
N THR A 317 8.23 10.96 -2.45
CA THR A 317 9.34 11.46 -3.28
C THR A 317 10.20 10.31 -3.85
N PHE A 318 10.12 9.12 -3.26
CA PHE A 318 10.97 7.97 -3.58
C PHE A 318 10.20 6.79 -4.17
N THR A 319 8.88 6.77 -4.01
CA THR A 319 7.98 5.70 -4.47
C THR A 319 6.74 6.31 -5.14
N THR A 320 5.89 5.46 -5.72
CA THR A 320 4.59 5.85 -6.28
C THR A 320 3.49 5.98 -5.22
N ALA A 321 3.85 5.99 -3.92
CA ALA A 321 2.91 6.22 -2.84
C ALA A 321 2.41 7.67 -2.88
N ASP A 322 1.12 7.85 -2.65
CA ASP A 322 0.50 9.18 -2.59
C ASP A 322 -0.43 9.23 -1.37
N PRO A 323 -0.17 10.13 -0.39
CA PRO A 323 -1.01 10.26 0.81
C PRO A 323 -2.48 10.57 0.49
N ARG A 324 -2.76 11.12 -0.69
CA ARG A 324 -4.13 11.39 -1.13
C ARG A 324 -5.01 10.15 -1.06
N PHE A 325 -4.52 8.97 -1.42
CA PHE A 325 -5.34 7.76 -1.42
C PHE A 325 -5.78 7.32 -0.01
N PHE A 326 -4.91 7.47 0.99
CA PHE A 326 -5.29 7.19 2.37
C PHE A 326 -6.22 8.27 2.93
N ASN A 327 -6.01 9.54 2.57
CA ASN A 327 -6.92 10.62 2.92
C ASN A 327 -8.32 10.41 2.33
N GLU A 328 -8.42 10.09 1.04
CA GLU A 328 -9.69 9.77 0.37
C GLU A 328 -10.37 8.56 1.00
N PHE A 329 -9.61 7.54 1.40
CA PHE A 329 -10.15 6.40 2.15
C PHE A 329 -10.69 6.81 3.51
N CYS A 330 -9.97 7.67 4.25
CA CYS A 330 -10.42 8.22 5.52
C CYS A 330 -11.72 9.02 5.34
N ASP A 331 -11.80 9.89 4.33
CA ASP A 331 -12.98 10.72 4.08
C ASP A 331 -14.19 9.88 3.65
N ARG A 332 -13.98 8.88 2.78
CA ARG A 332 -15.01 7.90 2.41
C ARG A 332 -15.54 7.13 3.63
N CYS A 333 -14.66 6.70 4.52
CA CYS A 333 -15.03 6.02 5.75
C CYS A 333 -15.73 6.96 6.74
N GLN A 334 -15.31 8.22 6.85
CA GLN A 334 -15.96 9.25 7.68
C GLN A 334 -17.42 9.46 7.28
N LEU A 335 -17.71 9.56 5.98
CA LEU A 335 -19.08 9.70 5.47
C LEU A 335 -20.00 8.52 5.84
N LYS A 336 -19.41 7.34 6.11
CA LYS A 336 -20.12 6.12 6.53
C LYS A 336 -20.09 5.91 8.05
N GLY A 337 -19.52 6.82 8.83
CA GLY A 337 -19.34 6.65 10.28
C GLY A 337 -18.33 5.56 10.65
N ARG A 338 -17.32 5.32 9.79
CA ARG A 338 -16.32 4.26 9.92
C ARG A 338 -14.87 4.76 9.91
N LEU A 339 -14.66 6.02 10.29
CA LEU A 339 -13.35 6.55 10.61
C LEU A 339 -13.14 6.49 12.12
N VAL A 340 -12.00 5.94 12.53
CA VAL A 340 -11.53 5.92 13.90
C VAL A 340 -10.32 6.84 13.99
N GLU A 341 -10.35 7.75 14.96
CA GLU A 341 -9.23 8.64 15.24
C GLU A 341 -8.48 8.17 16.48
N LEU A 342 -7.19 7.91 16.34
CA LEU A 342 -6.30 7.64 17.47
C LEU A 342 -5.43 8.88 17.70
N ASP A 343 -5.93 9.82 18.51
CA ASP A 343 -5.29 11.12 18.76
C ASP A 343 -4.45 11.17 20.05
N ARG A 344 -4.55 10.15 20.91
CA ARG A 344 -3.81 10.03 22.18
C ARG A 344 -2.48 9.31 22.00
N ALA A 345 -1.37 9.94 22.39
CA ALA A 345 -0.02 9.39 22.30
C ALA A 345 0.73 9.43 23.64
N GLY A 346 1.38 8.31 23.98
CA GLY A 346 2.17 8.15 25.21
C GLY A 346 3.68 8.12 25.01
N ARG A 347 4.17 8.24 23.77
CA ARG A 347 5.60 8.06 23.44
C ARG A 347 6.45 9.30 23.72
N SER A 348 5.87 10.49 23.62
CA SER A 348 6.60 11.77 23.59
C SER A 348 6.24 12.65 24.77
N THR A 349 7.18 13.51 25.19
CA THR A 349 6.96 14.46 26.28
C THR A 349 6.01 15.59 25.85
N MET A 350 5.36 16.24 26.82
CA MET A 350 4.45 17.37 26.56
C MET A 350 5.07 18.48 25.70
N PRO A 351 6.32 18.93 25.91
CA PRO A 351 6.94 19.94 25.02
C PRO A 351 7.10 19.45 23.58
N ALA A 352 7.44 18.17 23.36
CA ALA A 352 7.57 17.61 22.02
C ALA A 352 6.21 17.52 21.32
N ILE A 353 5.15 17.11 22.04
CA ILE A 353 3.77 17.12 21.55
C ILE A 353 3.33 18.54 21.17
N ALA A 354 3.59 19.52 22.03
CA ALA A 354 3.26 20.92 21.77
C ALA A 354 3.99 21.46 20.53
N ALA A 355 5.28 21.15 20.38
CA ALA A 355 6.06 21.55 19.21
C ALA A 355 5.50 20.92 17.91
N ALA A 356 5.15 19.63 17.93
CA ALA A 356 4.56 18.96 16.78
C ALA A 356 3.21 19.58 16.37
N ASN A 357 2.34 19.83 17.35
CA ASN A 357 1.06 20.48 17.13
C ASN A 357 1.21 21.92 16.61
N PHE A 358 2.19 22.66 17.12
CA PHE A 358 2.51 24.01 16.64
C PHE A 358 2.91 23.99 15.16
N VAL A 359 3.78 23.07 14.74
CA VAL A 359 4.19 22.95 13.33
C VAL A 359 2.99 22.59 12.44
N LEU A 360 2.13 21.67 12.88
CA LEU A 360 0.91 21.32 12.16
C LEU A 360 0.00 22.53 11.93
N GLU A 361 -0.24 23.34 12.97
CA GLU A 361 -1.05 24.55 12.85
C GLU A 361 -0.38 25.61 11.98
N TRP A 362 0.90 25.88 12.24
CA TRP A 362 1.67 26.91 11.54
C TRP A 362 1.73 26.62 10.04
N VAL A 363 2.06 25.39 9.62
CA VAL A 363 2.11 25.04 8.19
C VAL A 363 0.75 25.22 7.53
N ASN A 364 -0.32 24.74 8.16
CA ASN A 364 -1.68 24.84 7.63
C ASN A 364 -2.23 26.28 7.55
N GLN A 365 -1.66 27.21 8.32
CA GLN A 365 -2.02 28.64 8.31
C GLN A 365 -1.03 29.51 7.53
N SER A 366 0.11 28.94 7.13
CA SER A 366 1.15 29.66 6.41
C SER A 366 0.75 29.97 4.97
N GLN A 367 1.46 30.90 4.33
CA GLN A 367 1.38 31.16 2.89
C GLN A 367 1.71 29.94 2.01
N TYR A 368 2.29 28.87 2.59
CA TYR A 368 2.60 27.63 1.89
C TYR A 368 1.38 26.71 1.76
N ALA A 369 0.36 26.88 2.61
CA ALA A 369 -0.94 26.26 2.41
C ALA A 369 -1.60 26.96 1.22
N LYS A 370 -1.49 26.35 0.04
CA LYS A 370 -2.11 26.83 -1.20
C LYS A 370 -3.62 26.54 -1.14
N GLN A 371 -4.20 26.00 -2.21
CA GLN A 371 -5.62 25.62 -2.24
C GLN A 371 -5.93 24.40 -1.36
N GLU A 372 -4.94 23.52 -1.17
CA GLU A 372 -5.04 22.34 -0.31
C GLU A 372 -4.18 22.52 0.94
N LYS A 373 -4.72 22.07 2.08
CA LYS A 373 -4.00 22.10 3.36
C LYS A 373 -2.90 21.02 3.35
N PRO A 374 -1.64 21.37 3.64
CA PRO A 374 -0.55 20.39 3.64
C PRO A 374 -0.72 19.24 4.64
N PHE A 375 -1.34 19.51 5.80
CA PHE A 375 -1.64 18.49 6.80
C PHE A 375 -3.14 18.34 7.03
N ARG A 376 -3.59 17.10 7.24
CA ARG A 376 -4.89 16.84 7.84
C ARG A 376 -4.87 17.37 9.26
N TYR A 377 -5.88 18.15 9.65
CA TYR A 377 -5.93 18.69 11.00
C TYR A 377 -6.18 17.56 12.00
N GLN A 378 -5.10 17.11 12.65
CA GLN A 378 -5.11 16.04 13.62
C GLN A 378 -4.08 16.35 14.71
N LYS A 379 -4.55 16.85 15.85
CA LYS A 379 -3.67 17.18 16.98
C LYS A 379 -3.29 15.92 17.75
N ILE A 380 -2.05 15.92 18.22
CA ILE A 380 -1.55 14.93 19.18
C ILE A 380 -1.99 15.39 20.57
N HIS A 381 -2.72 14.54 21.27
CA HIS A 381 -3.06 14.73 22.67
C HIS A 381 -2.24 13.75 23.53
N PRO A 382 -1.81 14.15 24.73
CA PRO A 382 -1.22 13.20 25.67
C PRO A 382 -2.26 12.14 26.07
N VAL A 383 -1.76 10.96 26.45
CA VAL A 383 -2.57 9.96 27.13
C VAL A 383 -3.07 10.47 28.47
N ASP A 384 -4.22 9.96 28.90
CA ASP A 384 -4.80 10.28 30.19
C ASP A 384 -3.98 9.64 31.34
N PRO A 385 -4.06 10.15 32.58
CA PRO A 385 -3.34 9.57 33.72
C PRO A 385 -3.66 8.10 33.99
N ASP A 386 -4.86 7.66 33.61
CA ASP A 386 -5.36 6.30 33.77
C ASP A 386 -5.18 5.45 32.48
N ASP A 387 -4.20 5.78 31.64
CA ASP A 387 -3.93 5.04 30.39
C ASP A 387 -3.75 3.54 30.69
N PRO A 388 -4.52 2.64 30.04
CA PRO A 388 -4.41 1.20 30.28
C PRO A 388 -3.10 0.60 29.71
N GLN A 389 -2.27 1.42 29.07
CA GLN A 389 -1.03 1.02 28.42
C GLN A 389 0.18 1.65 29.13
N PRO A 390 1.30 0.91 29.21
CA PRO A 390 2.51 1.37 29.89
C PRO A 390 3.27 2.46 29.14
#